data_AF-A0A4C2EM77-F1
#
_entry.id   AF-A0A4C2EM77-F1
#
_cell.length_a   1.000
_cell.length_b   1.000
_cell.length_c   1.000
_cell.angle_alpha   90.00
_cell.angle_beta   90.00
_cell.angle_gamma   90.00
#
_symmetry.space_group_name_H-M   'P 1'
#
loop_
_entity.id
_entity.type
_entity.pdbx_description
1 polymer ?
#
loop_
_entity_poly.entity_id
_entity_poly.type
_entity_poly.pdbx_seq_one_letter_code
_entity_poly.pdbx_strand_id
1 'polypeptide(L)' 'MAIAQRERQAFGQPLETAERVVAGVVVAAGALGHAALLAAAALLFYVLLFGL' A
#
# COMPACT_ATOMS: atom_id res chain seq x y z
N MET A 1 21.88 -2.14 4.34
CA MET A 1 21.24 -2.11 5.68
C MET A 1 20.34 -3.33 5.80
N ALA A 2 20.46 -4.11 6.88
CA ALA A 2 19.60 -5.28 7.09
C ALA A 2 18.16 -4.87 7.45
N ILE A 3 17.17 -5.64 7.00
CA ILE A 3 15.74 -5.40 7.28
C ILE A 3 15.50 -5.35 8.81
N ALA A 4 16.07 -6.29 9.55
CA ALA A 4 16.00 -6.33 11.01
C ALA A 4 16.59 -5.07 11.69
N GLN A 5 17.55 -4.39 11.05
CA GLN A 5 18.12 -3.15 11.58
C GLN A 5 17.19 -1.95 11.37
N ARG A 6 16.49 -1.89 10.22
CA ARG A 6 15.44 -0.89 10.00
C ARG A 6 14.25 -1.09 10.94
N GLU A 7 13.89 -2.34 11.22
CA GLU A 7 12.81 -2.63 12.17
C GLU A 7 13.16 -2.24 13.60
N ARG A 8 14.39 -2.52 14.05
CA ARG A 8 14.83 -2.01 15.36
C ARG A 8 14.80 -0.48 15.43
N GLN A 9 15.11 0.21 14.34
CA GLN A 9 15.03 1.67 14.30
C GLN A 9 13.59 2.20 14.33
N ALA A 10 12.65 1.53 13.64
CA ALA A 10 11.26 1.97 13.53
C ALA A 10 10.39 1.51 14.71
N PHE A 11 10.64 0.29 15.22
CA PHE A 11 9.79 -0.42 16.17
C PHE A 11 10.50 -0.80 17.48
N GLY A 12 11.78 -0.47 17.65
CA GLY A 12 12.58 -0.79 18.84
C GLY A 12 13.07 -2.24 18.92
N GLN A 13 12.40 -3.16 18.22
CA GLN A 13 12.74 -4.58 18.17
C GLN A 13 12.51 -5.16 16.76
N PRO A 14 13.14 -6.28 16.38
CA PRO A 14 12.83 -6.96 15.13
C PRO A 14 11.41 -7.52 15.18
N LEU A 15 10.68 -7.41 14.06
CA LEU A 15 9.31 -7.92 13.93
C LEU A 15 9.31 -9.44 13.83
N GLU A 16 8.34 -10.08 14.49
CA GLU A 16 8.08 -11.49 14.35
C GLU A 16 7.50 -11.82 12.96
N THR A 17 7.60 -13.09 12.54
CA THR A 17 7.13 -13.52 11.22
C THR A 17 5.65 -13.22 11.00
N ALA A 18 4.80 -13.44 12.01
CA ALA A 18 3.37 -13.17 11.91
C ALA A 18 3.07 -11.67 11.72
N GLU A 19 3.74 -10.81 12.48
CA GLU A 19 3.58 -9.36 12.40
C GLU A 19 3.96 -8.83 11.01
N ARG A 20 5.05 -9.35 10.43
CA ARG A 20 5.47 -9.01 9.06
C ARG A 20 4.42 -9.36 8.03
N VAL A 21 3.81 -10.54 8.15
CA VAL A 21 2.78 -10.99 7.21
C VAL A 21 1.56 -10.09 7.29
N VAL A 22 1.07 -9.81 8.50
CA VAL A 22 -0.09 -8.92 8.69
C VAL A 22 0.20 -7.52 8.17
N ALA A 23 1.35 -6.94 8.51
CA ALA A 23 1.76 -5.63 8.01
C ALA A 23 1.84 -5.62 6.47
N GLY A 24 2.40 -6.68 5.87
CA GLY A 24 2.47 -6.85 4.42
C GLY A 24 1.10 -6.87 3.77
N VAL A 25 0.13 -7.59 4.35
CA VAL A 25 -1.25 -7.65 3.85
C VAL A 25 -1.93 -6.28 3.93
N VAL A 26 -1.77 -5.57 5.05
CA VAL A 26 -2.34 -4.22 5.22
C VAL A 26 -1.77 -3.25 4.19
N VAL A 27 -0.45 -3.26 3.97
CA VAL A 27 0.21 -2.44 2.94
C VAL A 27 -0.29 -2.80 1.54
N ALA A 28 -0.41 -4.09 1.22
CA ALA A 28 -0.90 -4.54 -0.08
C ALA A 28 -2.36 -4.09 -0.31
N ALA A 29 -3.23 -4.24 0.68
CA ALA A 29 -4.61 -3.78 0.60
C ALA A 29 -4.70 -2.26 0.40
N GLY A 30 -3.90 -1.49 1.13
CA GLY A 30 -3.82 -0.03 0.97
C GLY A 30 -3.35 0.38 -0.43
N ALA A 31 -2.33 -0.29 -0.97
CA ALA A 31 -1.82 -0.04 -2.32
C ALA A 31 -2.86 -0.36 -3.40
N LEU A 32 -3.56 -1.49 -3.27
CA LEU A 32 -4.64 -1.87 -4.19
C LEU A 32 -5.81 -0.88 -4.12
N GLY A 33 -6.17 -0.40 -2.93
CA GLY A 33 -7.18 0.64 -2.76
C GLY A 33 -6.82 1.94 -3.48
N HIS A 34 -5.57 2.40 -3.35
CA HIS A 34 -5.10 3.58 -4.08
C HIS A 34 -5.10 3.37 -5.60
N ALA A 35 -4.68 2.20 -6.07
CA ALA A 35 -4.74 1.86 -7.50
C ALA A 35 -6.18 1.89 -8.03
N ALA A 36 -7.14 1.36 -7.26
CA ALA A 36 -8.56 1.41 -7.60
C ALA A 36 -9.09 2.86 -7.65
N LEU A 37 -8.69 3.72 -6.71
CA LEU A 37 -9.05 5.14 -6.71
C LEU A 37 -8.48 5.87 -7.94
N LEU A 38 -7.22 5.61 -8.29
CA LEU A 38 -6.62 6.18 -9.51
C LEU A 38 -7.33 5.71 -10.78
N ALA A 39 -7.70 4.43 -10.85
CA ALA A 39 -8.47 3.90 -11.97
C ALA A 39 -9.85 4.54 -12.07
N ALA A 40 -10.54 4.72 -10.94
CA ALA A 40 -11.84 5.39 -10.89
C ALA A 40 -11.73 6.86 -11.31
N ALA A 41 -10.69 7.58 -10.87
CA ALA A 41 -10.43 8.96 -11.27
C ALA A 41 -10.14 9.08 -12.78
N ALA A 42 -9.32 8.17 -13.32
CA ALA A 42 -9.04 8.11 -14.76
C ALA A 42 -10.30 7.82 -15.58
N LEU A 43 -11.14 6.89 -15.11
CA LEU A 43 -12.42 6.58 -15.77
C LEU A 43 -13.37 7.77 -15.75
N LEU A 44 -13.50 8.46 -14.60
CA LEU A 44 -14.30 9.68 -14.50
C LEU A 44 -13.81 10.73 -15.50
N PHE A 45 -12.50 10.96 -15.58
CA PHE A 45 -11.92 11.92 -16.50
C PHE A 45 -12.18 11.54 -17.97
N TYR A 46 -12.05 10.27 -18.30
CA TYR A 46 -12.38 9.76 -19.64
C TYR A 46 -13.84 10.04 -20.01
N VAL A 47 -14.78 9.75 -19.09
CA VAL A 47 -16.21 10.02 -19.32
C VAL A 47 -16.46 11.51 -19.53
N LEU A 48 -15.84 12.39 -18.74
CA LEU A 48 -16.00 13.84 -18.90
C LEU A 48 -15.44 14.35 -20.24
N LEU A 49 -14.37 13.75 -20.75
CA LEU A 49 -13.70 14.20 -21.97
C LEU A 49 -14.36 13.68 -23.25
N PHE A 50 -14.90 12.46 -23.23
CA PHE A 50 -15.39 11.77 -24.42
C PHE A 50 -16.85 11.32 -24.36
N GLY A 51 -17.51 11.42 -23.21
CA GLY A 51 -18.88 10.96 -22.97
C GLY A 51 -19.94 12.06 -22.93
N LEU A 52 -19.58 13.29 -23.32
CA LEU A 52 -20.46 14.46 -23.47
C LEU A 52 -20.66 14.81 -24.95
#